data_AF-A0A074X8D0-F1
#
_entry.id   AF-A0A074X8D0-F1
#
_cell.length_a   1.000
_cell.length_b   1.000
_cell.length_c   1.000
_cell.angle_alpha   90.00
_cell.angle_beta   90.00
_cell.angle_gamma   90.00
#
_symmetry.space_group_name_H-M   'P 1'
#
loop_
_entity.id
_entity.type
_entity.pdbx_description
1 polymer ?
#
loop_
_entity_poly.entity_id
_entity_poly.type
_entity_poly.pdbx_seq_one_letter_code
_entity_poly.pdbx_strand_id
1 'polypeptide(L)' 'NIKQIKVTGLVTSIVNLFVSLIVFILFNFSSNNFQFVQEYHKVSSFDFYLGVDGISIYFVILTTILMPIALLSN' A
#
# COMPACT_ATOMS: atom_id res chain seq x y z
N ASN A 1 23.05 13.83 8.49
CA ASN A 1 22.42 13.10 7.36
C ASN A 1 21.53 11.95 7.78
N ILE A 2 22.00 10.96 8.53
CA ILE A 2 21.20 9.76 8.87
C ILE A 2 19.88 10.08 9.61
N LYS A 3 19.89 11.06 10.54
CA LYS A 3 18.67 11.52 11.22
C LYS A 3 17.60 12.06 10.26
N GLN A 4 18.00 12.80 9.23
CA GLN A 4 17.06 13.36 8.24
C GLN A 4 16.40 12.22 7.43
N ILE A 5 17.18 11.22 7.03
CA ILE A 5 16.67 10.04 6.31
C ILE A 5 15.65 9.26 7.15
N LYS A 6 15.94 9.03 8.44
CA LYS A 6 15.00 8.36 9.36
C LYS A 6 13.70 9.15 9.52
N VAL A 7 13.79 10.48 9.69
CA VAL A 7 12.60 11.35 9.84
C VAL A 7 11.77 11.36 8.56
N THR A 8 12.39 11.53 7.39
CA THR A 8 11.68 11.47 6.10
C THR A 8 11.01 10.11 5.91
N GLY A 9 11.72 9.00 6.18
CA GLY A 9 11.15 7.66 6.12
C GLY A 9 9.94 7.50 7.04
N LEU A 10 10.04 7.97 8.27
CA LEU A 10 8.94 7.90 9.23
C LEU A 10 7.71 8.69 8.75
N VAL A 11 7.91 9.93 8.30
CA VAL A 11 6.83 10.78 7.77
C VAL A 11 6.16 10.12 6.57
N THR A 12 6.94 9.60 5.61
CA THR A 12 6.38 8.89 4.44
C THR A 12 5.60 7.64 4.83
N SER A 13 6.05 6.88 5.83
CA SER A 13 5.34 5.68 6.29
C SER A 13 4.00 6.02 6.97
N ILE A 14 3.94 7.11 7.73
CA ILE A 14 2.70 7.62 8.34
C ILE A 14 1.72 8.06 7.25
N VAL A 15 2.20 8.79 6.24
CA VAL A 15 1.36 9.17 5.09
C VAL A 15 0.81 7.93 4.38
N ASN A 16 1.65 6.91 4.16
CA ASN A 16 1.22 5.66 3.51
C ASN A 16 0.15 4.90 4.33
N LEU A 17 0.20 4.97 5.66
CA LEU A 17 -0.82 4.43 6.55
C LEU A 17 -2.17 5.16 6.40
N PHE A 18 -2.17 6.48 6.23
CA PHE A 18 -3.41 7.22 5.94
C PHE A 18 -3.96 6.88 4.56
N VAL A 19 -3.08 6.75 3.55
CA VAL A 19 -3.49 6.38 2.19
C VAL A 19 -4.12 4.98 2.17
N SER A 20 -3.54 4.00 2.87
CA SER A 20 -4.12 2.65 2.93
C SER A 20 -5.49 2.63 3.61
N LEU A 21 -5.70 3.47 4.63
CA LEU A 21 -7.01 3.61 5.27
C LEU A 21 -8.06 4.22 4.33
N ILE A 22 -7.68 5.22 3.52
CA ILE A 22 -8.57 5.79 2.49
C ILE A 22 -8.96 4.73 1.46
N VAL A 23 -7.99 3.94 0.98
CA VAL A 23 -8.25 2.84 0.04
C VAL A 23 -9.20 1.79 0.66
N PHE A 24 -9.04 1.48 1.94
CA PHE A 24 -9.94 0.58 2.66
C PHE A 24 -11.38 1.09 2.73
N ILE A 25 -11.58 2.38 2.99
CA ILE A 25 -12.92 2.99 3.05
C ILE A 25 -13.57 3.01 1.65
N LEU A 26 -12.77 3.22 0.60
CA LEU A 26 -13.23 3.23 -0.79
C LEU A 26 -13.48 1.82 -1.35
N PHE A 27 -13.01 0.77 -0.66
CA PHE A 27 -13.13 -0.61 -1.12
C PHE A 27 -14.56 -1.12 -0.99
N ASN A 28 -15.12 -1.63 -2.09
CA ASN A 28 -16.47 -2.17 -2.12
C ASN A 28 -16.48 -3.68 -1.84
N PHE A 29 -16.83 -4.08 -0.61
CA PHE A 29 -16.92 -5.49 -0.22
C PHE A 29 -18.07 -6.27 -0.88
N SER A 30 -19.03 -5.59 -1.52
CA SER A 30 -20.15 -6.26 -2.20
C SER A 30 -19.76 -6.86 -3.54
N SER A 31 -18.65 -6.41 -4.14
CA SER A 31 -18.16 -6.93 -5.42
C SER A 31 -16.97 -7.85 -5.20
N ASN A 32 -17.05 -9.08 -5.71
CA ASN A 32 -15.97 -10.07 -5.60
C ASN A 32 -14.87 -9.90 -6.67
N ASN A 33 -14.88 -8.77 -7.39
CA ASN A 33 -13.91 -8.47 -8.43
C ASN A 33 -12.70 -7.74 -7.84
N PHE A 34 -11.54 -7.89 -8.49
CA PHE A 34 -10.37 -7.09 -8.16
C PHE A 34 -10.68 -5.60 -8.39
N GLN A 35 -10.35 -4.78 -7.39
CA GLN A 35 -10.49 -3.33 -7.41
C GLN A 35 -9.10 -2.69 -7.49
N PHE A 36 -9.05 -1.43 -7.92
CA PHE A 36 -7.79 -0.71 -8.14
C PHE A 36 -6.85 -1.45 -9.10
N VAL A 37 -7.41 -2.02 -10.17
CA VAL A 37 -6.65 -2.79 -11.15
C VAL A 37 -5.80 -1.87 -12.00
N GLN A 38 -4.49 -2.08 -11.99
CA GLN A 38 -3.53 -1.40 -12.85
C GLN A 38 -2.96 -2.42 -13.83
N GLU A 39 -3.32 -2.26 -15.11
CA GLU A 39 -2.76 -3.03 -16.21
C GLU A 39 -1.72 -2.17 -16.94
N TYR A 40 -0.44 -2.55 -16.87
CA TYR A 40 0.62 -1.87 -17.63
C TYR A 40 0.78 -2.52 -19.01
N HIS A 41 -0.01 -2.06 -19.98
CA HIS A 41 -0.09 -2.64 -21.33
C HIS A 41 0.99 -2.18 -22.33
N LYS A 42 2.12 -1.59 -21.91
CA LYS A 42 2.94 -0.86 -22.90
C LYS A 42 4.45 -0.88 -22.82
N VAL A 43 5.07 -1.73 -22.01
CA VAL A 43 6.54 -1.88 -22.04
C VAL A 43 6.95 -3.35 -21.90
N SER A 44 7.16 -4.00 -23.04
CA SER A 44 7.80 -5.31 -23.25
C SER A 44 7.17 -6.55 -22.58
N SER A 45 6.58 -7.44 -23.39
CA SER A 45 6.31 -8.88 -23.20
C SER A 45 5.74 -9.43 -21.87
N PHE A 46 5.50 -8.59 -20.87
CA PHE A 46 5.01 -8.97 -19.55
C PHE A 46 3.84 -8.05 -19.17
N ASP A 47 2.65 -8.64 -19.14
CA ASP A 47 1.47 -7.95 -18.66
C ASP A 47 1.48 -7.98 -17.13
N PHE A 48 1.77 -6.83 -16.52
CA PHE A 48 1.69 -6.68 -15.07
C PHE A 48 0.24 -6.37 -14.68
N TYR A 49 -0.42 -7.37 -14.08
CA TYR A 49 -1.77 -7.25 -13.56
C TYR A 49 -1.73 -7.10 -12.05
N LEU A 50 -1.91 -5.87 -11.56
CA LEU A 50 -1.98 -5.58 -10.13
C LEU A 50 -3.39 -5.21 -9.77
N GLY A 51 -3.97 -5.85 -8.75
CA GLY A 51 -5.29 -5.52 -8.23
C GLY A 51 -5.42 -5.91 -6.77
N VAL A 52 -6.41 -5.34 -6.10
CA VAL A 52 -6.72 -5.59 -4.69
C VAL A 52 -8.04 -6.35 -4.60
N ASP A 53 -8.02 -7.47 -3.89
CA ASP A 53 -9.18 -8.27 -3.52
C ASP A 53 -9.54 -8.11 -2.02
N GLY A 54 -10.64 -8.73 -1.60
CA GLY A 54 -11.13 -8.62 -0.22
C GLY A 54 -10.20 -9.17 0.84
N ILE A 55 -9.23 -10.03 0.50
CA ILE A 55 -8.26 -10.57 1.44
C ILE A 55 -6.97 -9.73 1.45
N SER A 56 -6.45 -9.37 0.28
CA SER A 56 -5.24 -8.57 0.10
C SER A 56 -5.36 -7.18 0.72
N ILE A 57 -6.55 -6.57 0.77
CA ILE A 57 -6.74 -5.27 1.44
C ILE A 57 -6.32 -5.32 2.92
N TYR A 58 -6.57 -6.44 3.62
CA TYR A 58 -6.12 -6.60 5.01
C TYR A 58 -4.59 -6.67 5.11
N PHE A 59 -3.93 -7.35 4.16
CA PHE A 59 -2.47 -7.41 4.09
C PHE A 59 -1.85 -6.04 3.76
N VAL A 60 -2.50 -5.24 2.91
CA VAL A 60 -2.08 -3.86 2.61
C VAL A 60 -2.12 -3.01 3.89
N ILE A 61 -3.22 -3.05 4.65
CA ILE A 61 -3.31 -2.30 5.92
C ILE A 61 -2.25 -2.79 6.91
N LEU A 62 -2.13 -4.11 7.08
CA LEU A 62 -1.14 -4.71 7.98
C LEU A 62 0.29 -4.23 7.67
N THR A 63 0.70 -4.28 6.40
CA THR A 63 2.05 -3.87 5.99
C THR A 63 2.29 -2.37 6.20
N THR A 64 1.29 -1.53 5.93
CA THR A 64 1.40 -0.08 6.20
C THR A 64 1.44 0.27 7.69
N ILE A 65 0.88 -0.56 8.57
CA ILE A 65 1.02 -0.44 10.03
C ILE A 65 2.38 -0.92 10.51
N LEU A 66 2.90 -2.02 9.94
CA LEU A 66 4.19 -2.58 10.33
C LEU A 66 5.38 -1.67 9.96
N MET A 67 5.31 -0.96 8.83
CA MET A 67 6.38 -0.08 8.35
C MET A 67 6.82 1.01 9.36
N PRO A 68 5.93 1.85 9.92
CA PRO A 68 6.31 2.85 10.93
C PRO A 68 6.82 2.20 12.23
N ILE A 69 6.27 1.04 12.63
CA ILE A 69 6.72 0.31 13.82
C ILE A 69 8.16 -0.19 13.64
N ALA A 70 8.46 -0.77 12.47
CA ALA A 70 9.80 -1.24 12.14
C ALA A 70 10.82 -0.10 12.09
N LEU A 71 10.41 1.07 11.57
CA LEU A 71 11.26 2.28 11.56
C LEU A 71 11.49 2.86 12.97
N LEU A 72 10.50 2.77 13.88
CA LEU A 72 10.66 3.19 15.28
C LEU A 72 11.58 2.26 16.08
N SER A 73 11.62 0.98 15.72
CA SER A 73 12.42 -0.04 16.43
C SER A 73 13.93 0.12 16.23
N ASN A 74 14.39 1.04 15.37
CA ASN A 74 15.80 1.20 14.96
C ASN A 74 16.31 2.64 15.10
#